data_AF-A0A7S0C4G5-F1
#
_entry.id   AF-A0A7S0C4G5-F1
#
_cell.length_a   1.000
_cell.length_b   1.000
_cell.length_c   1.000
_cell.angle_alpha   90.00
_cell.angle_beta   90.00
_cell.angle_gamma   90.00
#
_symmetry.space_group_name_H-M   'P 1'
#
loop_
_entity.id
_entity.type
_entity.pdbx_description
1 polymer ?
#
loop_
_entity_poly.entity_id
_entity_poly.type
_entity_poly.pdbx_seq_one_letter_code
_entity_poly.pdbx_strand_id
1 'polypeptide(L)'
;SKKVKKEYRAFGDSKIDTEVTLALKGLLEERKNLLICPNISSRSLVWNAVTLLDANNLEIVEVEDLSAVYTLEDATQKQRITCCCKASVSSSTTPKNPNKTTLYVTTQYDWFDVGNAIGGLILQRCQLEDAFFISSLLEAPLDQLRARGFPVDRILNAPPAPAIEPTPQETVELTEEETMLGALAELYPDKDEGFLRAK
;
A
#
# COMPACT_ATOMS: atom_id res chain seq x y z
N SER A 1 -0.48 -18.54 -23.51
CA SER A 1 0.60 -17.55 -23.66
C SER A 1 1.78 -17.97 -22.80
N LYS A 2 3.00 -17.98 -23.33
CA LYS A 2 4.21 -18.29 -22.55
C LYS A 2 4.47 -17.14 -21.57
N LYS A 3 4.81 -17.45 -20.31
CA LYS A 3 5.05 -16.45 -19.26
C LYS A 3 6.53 -16.46 -18.86
N VAL A 4 7.13 -15.28 -18.77
CA VAL A 4 8.49 -15.11 -18.23
C VAL A 4 8.43 -15.22 -16.71
N LYS A 5 9.25 -16.09 -16.12
CA LYS A 5 9.45 -16.17 -14.67
C LYS A 5 10.54 -15.17 -14.27
N LYS A 6 10.29 -14.37 -13.23
CA LYS A 6 11.26 -13.43 -12.66
C LYS A 6 11.63 -13.87 -11.24
N GLU A 7 12.93 -13.96 -10.97
CA GLU A 7 13.46 -14.24 -9.63
C GLU A 7 14.56 -13.24 -9.29
N TYR A 8 14.68 -12.87 -8.01
CA TYR A 8 15.80 -12.06 -7.51
C TYR A 8 16.79 -12.91 -6.74
N ARG A 9 18.08 -12.68 -6.99
CA ARG A 9 19.18 -13.35 -6.29
C ARG A 9 20.09 -12.30 -5.67
N ALA A 10 20.26 -12.41 -4.36
CA ALA A 10 21.24 -11.67 -3.58
C ALA A 10 22.47 -12.52 -3.35
N PHE A 11 23.65 -11.90 -3.42
CA PHE A 11 24.94 -12.54 -3.25
C PHE A 11 25.80 -11.77 -2.24
N GLY A 12 26.73 -12.48 -1.62
CA GLY A 12 27.63 -11.93 -0.62
C GLY A 12 27.00 -11.86 0.78
N ASP A 13 27.70 -11.16 1.67
CA ASP A 13 27.25 -10.98 3.05
C ASP A 13 26.02 -10.08 3.11
N SER A 14 25.06 -10.46 3.94
CA SER A 14 23.87 -9.66 4.24
C SER A 14 24.10 -8.88 5.53
N LYS A 15 23.96 -7.55 5.46
CA LYS A 15 24.19 -6.64 6.59
C LYS A 15 22.92 -5.85 6.87
N ILE A 16 22.60 -5.73 8.15
CA ILE A 16 21.52 -4.88 8.66
C ILE A 16 22.13 -3.69 9.42
N ASP A 17 21.34 -2.62 9.57
CA ASP A 17 21.71 -1.43 10.33
C ASP A 17 23.03 -0.75 9.89
N THR A 18 23.37 -0.89 8.61
CA THR A 18 24.43 -0.10 7.97
C THR A 18 23.96 1.33 7.70
N GLU A 19 24.89 2.26 7.45
CA GLU A 19 24.56 3.65 7.08
C GLU A 19 23.55 3.72 5.92
N VAL A 20 23.75 2.89 4.89
CA VAL A 20 22.87 2.78 3.72
C VAL A 20 21.46 2.35 4.12
N THR A 21 21.33 1.26 4.90
CA THR A 21 20.02 0.74 5.31
C THR A 21 19.28 1.70 6.24
N LEU A 22 19.99 2.37 7.16
CA LEU A 22 19.41 3.33 8.09
C LEU A 22 18.95 4.60 7.36
N ALA A 23 19.75 5.10 6.42
CA ALA A 23 19.38 6.25 5.61
C ALA A 23 18.13 5.97 4.77
N LEU A 24 18.09 4.82 4.08
CA LEU A 24 16.94 4.42 3.27
C LEU A 24 15.68 4.18 4.13
N LYS A 25 15.85 3.60 5.32
CA LYS A 25 14.75 3.41 6.28
C LYS A 25 14.16 4.73 6.76
N GLY A 26 15.02 5.68 7.14
CA GLY A 26 14.60 7.02 7.55
C GLY A 26 13.85 7.76 6.45
N LEU A 27 14.34 7.65 5.21
CA LEU A 27 13.69 8.24 4.04
C LEU A 27 12.33 7.61 3.77
N LEU A 28 12.22 6.28 3.78
CA LEU A 28 10.94 5.60 3.57
C LEU A 28 9.92 5.99 4.65
N GLU A 29 10.34 6.13 5.90
CA GLU A 29 9.46 6.57 6.98
C GLU A 29 8.99 8.02 6.77
N GLU A 30 9.88 8.94 6.37
CA GLU A 30 9.54 10.33 6.04
C GLU A 30 8.55 10.39 4.86
N ARG A 31 8.75 9.55 3.85
CA ARG A 31 8.01 9.62 2.58
C ARG A 31 6.79 8.70 2.52
N LYS A 32 6.58 7.80 3.49
CA LYS A 32 5.53 6.76 3.41
C LYS A 32 4.16 7.30 3.05
N ASN A 33 3.73 8.40 3.69
CA ASN A 33 2.43 9.00 3.47
C ASN A 33 2.28 9.62 2.07
N LEU A 34 3.37 10.11 1.49
CA LEU A 34 3.40 10.59 0.10
C LEU A 34 3.26 9.44 -0.89
N LEU A 35 3.93 8.31 -0.62
CA LEU A 35 3.91 7.12 -1.48
C LEU A 35 2.54 6.43 -1.53
N ILE A 36 1.81 6.43 -0.41
CA ILE A 36 0.48 5.80 -0.30
C ILE A 36 -0.67 6.77 -0.54
N CYS A 37 -0.41 8.05 -0.82
CA CYS A 37 -1.50 9.01 -1.03
C CYS A 37 -2.21 8.71 -2.37
N PRO A 38 -3.52 8.36 -2.35
CA PRO A 38 -4.25 8.02 -3.58
C PRO A 38 -4.33 9.19 -4.59
N ASN A 39 -4.18 10.42 -4.10
CA ASN A 39 -4.24 11.62 -4.95
C ASN A 39 -2.90 11.97 -5.61
N ILE A 40 -1.83 11.26 -5.25
CA ILE A 40 -0.49 11.46 -5.81
C ILE A 40 -0.24 10.48 -6.98
N SER A 41 -0.66 9.23 -6.86
CA SER A 41 -0.52 8.22 -7.90
C SER A 41 -1.86 7.88 -8.55
N SER A 42 -1.92 7.85 -9.87
CA SER A 42 -3.12 7.41 -10.61
C SER A 42 -3.33 5.89 -10.55
N ARG A 43 -2.42 5.13 -9.92
CA ARG A 43 -2.49 3.66 -9.83
C ARG A 43 -3.17 3.22 -8.56
N SER A 44 -3.96 2.15 -8.67
CA SER A 44 -4.55 1.47 -7.54
C SER A 44 -3.47 0.86 -6.64
N LEU A 45 -3.54 1.17 -5.36
CA LEU A 45 -2.72 0.54 -4.33
C LEU A 45 -3.21 -0.88 -4.04
N VAL A 46 -2.31 -1.72 -3.53
CA VAL A 46 -2.72 -2.95 -2.86
C VAL A 46 -3.43 -2.62 -1.55
N TRP A 47 -4.38 -3.46 -1.14
CA TRP A 47 -5.27 -3.20 -0.01
C TRP A 47 -4.51 -2.97 1.32
N ASN A 48 -3.31 -3.53 1.45
CA ASN A 48 -2.45 -3.43 2.61
C ASN A 48 -1.20 -2.56 2.37
N ALA A 49 -1.20 -1.67 1.37
CA ALA A 49 -0.03 -0.85 1.03
C ALA A 49 0.52 -0.05 2.22
N VAL A 50 -0.36 0.49 3.07
CA VAL A 50 0.02 1.23 4.28
C VAL A 50 0.83 0.34 5.23
N THR A 51 0.34 -0.87 5.50
CA THR A 51 0.99 -1.76 6.45
C THR A 51 2.27 -2.37 5.89
N LEU A 52 2.39 -2.52 4.56
CA LEU A 52 3.60 -3.04 3.92
C LEU A 52 4.81 -2.12 4.08
N LEU A 53 4.61 -0.81 4.22
CA LEU A 53 5.70 0.16 4.44
C LEU A 53 6.00 0.41 5.91
N ASP A 54 5.24 -0.17 6.84
CA ASP A 54 5.51 -0.02 8.27
C ASP A 54 6.85 -0.69 8.63
N ALA A 55 7.60 -0.05 9.54
CA ALA A 55 8.91 -0.53 10.00
C ALA A 55 8.90 -1.96 10.59
N ASN A 56 7.73 -2.47 10.99
CA ASN A 56 7.57 -3.83 11.50
C ASN A 56 7.46 -4.89 10.38
N ASN A 57 7.05 -4.47 9.18
CA ASN A 57 6.75 -5.35 8.05
C ASN A 57 7.78 -5.24 6.92
N LEU A 58 8.54 -4.14 6.85
CA LEU A 58 9.61 -3.94 5.87
C LEU A 58 10.98 -3.94 6.54
N GLU A 59 11.82 -4.93 6.22
CA GLU A 59 13.23 -4.98 6.61
C GLU A 59 14.11 -4.60 5.44
N ILE A 60 15.13 -3.77 5.69
CA ILE A 60 16.09 -3.36 4.67
C ILE A 60 17.42 -4.04 4.97
N VAL A 61 17.96 -4.73 3.97
CA VAL A 61 19.21 -5.50 4.07
C VAL A 61 20.17 -5.05 2.99
N GLU A 62 21.37 -4.66 3.37
CA GLU A 62 22.45 -4.39 2.44
C GLU A 62 23.14 -5.69 2.02
N VAL A 63 23.41 -5.84 0.73
CA VAL A 63 24.11 -6.98 0.13
C VAL A 63 25.15 -6.51 -0.88
N GLU A 64 26.12 -7.36 -1.18
CA GLU A 64 27.23 -7.00 -2.08
C GLU A 64 26.78 -6.88 -3.54
N ASP A 65 25.95 -7.82 -4.01
CA ASP A 65 25.47 -7.83 -5.40
C ASP A 65 24.06 -8.41 -5.51
N LEU A 66 23.31 -7.89 -6.49
CA LEU A 66 21.94 -8.29 -6.78
C LEU A 66 21.75 -8.55 -8.28
N SER A 67 20.94 -9.55 -8.60
CA SER A 67 20.52 -9.82 -9.97
C SER A 67 19.06 -10.24 -10.07
N ALA A 68 18.40 -9.75 -11.12
CA ALA A 68 17.15 -10.30 -11.61
C ALA A 68 17.44 -11.38 -12.66
N VAL A 69 16.83 -12.55 -12.48
CA VAL A 69 16.91 -13.69 -13.38
C VAL A 69 15.55 -13.87 -14.05
N TYR A 70 15.54 -13.76 -15.37
CA TYR A 70 14.36 -13.94 -16.22
C TYR A 70 14.48 -15.25 -16.96
N THR A 71 13.51 -16.15 -16.78
CA THR A 71 13.50 -17.46 -17.42
C THR A 71 12.26 -17.62 -18.27
N LEU A 72 12.45 -18.04 -19.53
CA LEU A 72 11.41 -18.37 -20.48
C LEU A 72 11.79 -19.68 -21.17
N GLU A 73 11.11 -20.77 -20.81
CA GLU A 73 11.46 -22.12 -21.26
C GLU A 73 12.93 -22.43 -20.90
N ASP A 74 13.77 -22.69 -21.90
CA ASP A 74 15.19 -23.00 -21.70
C ASP A 74 16.10 -21.76 -21.75
N ALA A 75 15.55 -20.58 -22.06
CA ALA A 75 16.30 -19.33 -22.11
C ALA A 75 16.32 -18.64 -20.75
N THR A 76 17.51 -18.27 -20.28
CA THR A 76 17.69 -17.48 -19.06
C THR A 76 18.50 -16.22 -19.34
N GLN A 77 17.95 -15.07 -18.98
CA GLN A 77 18.62 -13.77 -19.02
C GLN A 77 18.86 -13.29 -17.59
N LYS A 78 20.10 -12.86 -17.29
CA LYS A 78 20.45 -12.24 -16.01
C LYS A 78 20.65 -10.74 -16.23
N GLN A 79 20.10 -9.95 -15.32
CA GLN A 79 20.27 -8.51 -15.29
C GLN A 79 20.76 -8.10 -13.90
N ARG A 80 21.83 -7.32 -13.86
CA ARG A 80 22.28 -6.71 -12.61
C ARG A 80 21.29 -5.62 -12.19
N ILE A 81 20.95 -5.61 -10.91
CA ILE A 81 20.10 -4.61 -10.29
C ILE A 81 20.75 -4.17 -8.98
N THR A 82 20.28 -3.10 -8.38
CA THR A 82 20.80 -2.59 -7.11
C THR A 82 19.78 -2.62 -5.98
N CYS A 83 18.52 -2.88 -6.28
CA CYS A 83 17.47 -3.00 -5.26
C CYS A 83 16.36 -3.97 -5.69
N CYS A 84 15.82 -4.74 -4.75
CA CYS A 84 14.62 -5.55 -4.97
C CYS A 84 13.86 -5.88 -3.69
N CYS A 85 12.54 -6.05 -3.79
CA CYS A 85 11.71 -6.61 -2.72
C CYS A 85 11.58 -8.13 -2.90
N LYS A 86 11.68 -8.86 -1.79
CA LYS A 86 11.33 -10.28 -1.72
C LYS A 86 10.48 -10.52 -0.47
N ALA A 87 9.32 -11.15 -0.65
CA ALA A 87 8.57 -11.66 0.48
C ALA A 87 9.43 -12.69 1.23
N SER A 88 9.57 -12.55 2.54
CA SER A 88 10.26 -13.55 3.34
C SER A 88 9.43 -14.82 3.34
N VAL A 89 9.91 -15.85 2.64
CA VAL A 89 9.40 -17.20 2.81
C VAL A 89 10.04 -17.69 4.11
N SER A 90 9.37 -17.47 5.24
CA SER A 90 9.84 -18.00 6.52
C SER A 90 9.96 -19.52 6.41
N SER A 91 11.19 -20.00 6.23
CA SER A 91 11.58 -21.39 6.48
C SER A 91 11.76 -21.67 7.98
N SER A 92 11.38 -20.72 8.85
CA SER A 92 11.47 -20.88 10.30
C SER A 92 10.19 -21.54 10.82
N THR A 93 10.38 -22.61 11.59
CA THR A 93 9.39 -23.41 12.32
C THR A 93 8.72 -22.62 13.46
N THR A 94 8.61 -21.29 13.34
CA THR A 94 8.04 -20.42 14.37
C THR A 94 7.12 -19.38 13.72
N PRO A 95 5.81 -19.40 14.01
CA PRO A 95 4.84 -18.51 13.40
C PRO A 95 4.90 -17.16 14.12
N LYS A 96 5.91 -16.33 13.84
CA LYS A 96 5.97 -14.99 14.44
C LYS A 96 5.71 -13.83 13.49
N ASN A 97 5.80 -14.00 12.17
CA ASN A 97 5.14 -13.08 11.24
C ASN A 97 5.15 -13.63 9.79
N PRO A 98 4.02 -14.12 9.25
CA PRO A 98 3.99 -14.71 7.91
C PRO A 98 4.21 -13.71 6.75
N ASN A 99 4.32 -12.41 7.03
CA ASN A 99 4.27 -11.34 6.01
C ASN A 99 5.44 -10.34 6.05
N LYS A 100 6.60 -10.69 6.63
CA LYS A 100 7.74 -9.77 6.61
C LYS A 100 8.32 -9.69 5.19
N THR A 101 8.37 -8.49 4.61
CA THR A 101 9.00 -8.24 3.31
C THR A 101 10.42 -7.73 3.55
N THR A 102 11.36 -8.22 2.75
CA THR A 102 12.75 -7.75 2.79
C THR A 102 13.06 -6.98 1.52
N LEU A 103 13.52 -5.74 1.68
CA LEU A 103 14.12 -4.90 0.65
C LEU A 103 15.63 -5.11 0.67
N TYR A 104 16.15 -5.77 -0.36
CA TYR A 104 17.59 -5.93 -0.53
C TYR A 104 18.12 -4.75 -1.33
N VAL A 105 19.26 -4.20 -0.92
CA VAL A 105 19.89 -3.04 -1.56
C VAL A 105 21.41 -3.20 -1.61
N THR A 106 22.08 -2.69 -2.64
CA THR A 106 23.54 -2.61 -2.69
C THR A 106 24.04 -1.28 -2.15
N THR A 107 25.33 -1.18 -1.78
CA THR A 107 25.91 0.07 -1.25
C THR A 107 25.72 1.28 -2.18
N GLN A 108 25.83 1.05 -3.49
CA GLN A 108 25.65 2.07 -4.54
C GLN A 108 24.36 1.78 -5.30
N TYR A 109 23.22 2.02 -4.65
CA TYR A 109 21.93 1.75 -5.27
C TYR A 109 21.46 2.88 -6.18
N ASP A 110 20.71 2.48 -7.21
CA ASP A 110 20.01 3.37 -8.12
C ASP A 110 18.56 3.58 -7.64
N TRP A 111 18.11 4.83 -7.64
CA TRP A 111 16.75 5.20 -7.23
C TRP A 111 15.67 4.59 -8.10
N PHE A 112 15.94 4.31 -9.37
CA PHE A 112 15.02 3.62 -10.28
C PHE A 112 14.72 2.20 -9.77
N ASP A 113 15.74 1.45 -9.37
CA ASP A 113 15.53 0.09 -8.84
C ASP A 113 14.80 0.13 -7.50
N VAL A 114 15.07 1.13 -6.64
CA VAL A 114 14.31 1.35 -5.41
C VAL A 114 12.85 1.67 -5.71
N GLY A 115 12.60 2.59 -6.65
CA GLY A 115 11.24 2.97 -7.05
C GLY A 115 10.46 1.80 -7.66
N ASN A 116 11.11 0.98 -8.47
CA ASN A 116 10.53 -0.24 -9.03
C ASN A 116 10.23 -1.29 -7.93
N ALA A 117 11.13 -1.46 -6.95
CA ALA A 117 10.95 -2.38 -5.84
C ALA A 117 9.79 -1.96 -4.91
N ILE A 118 9.74 -0.68 -4.54
CA ILE A 118 8.66 -0.12 -3.71
C ILE A 118 7.34 -0.07 -4.48
N GLY A 119 7.35 0.36 -5.74
CA GLY A 119 6.15 0.37 -6.59
C GLY A 119 5.59 -1.04 -6.79
N GLY A 120 6.45 -2.05 -6.98
CA GLY A 120 6.06 -3.44 -7.06
C GLY A 120 5.49 -4.00 -5.74
N LEU A 121 5.76 -3.35 -4.61
CA LEU A 121 5.23 -3.70 -3.30
C LEU A 121 3.86 -3.04 -3.03
N ILE A 122 3.71 -1.75 -3.36
CA ILE A 122 2.53 -0.96 -2.95
C ILE A 122 1.46 -0.81 -4.04
N LEU A 123 1.80 -0.99 -5.31
CA LEU A 123 0.86 -0.86 -6.43
C LEU A 123 0.36 -2.23 -6.88
N GLN A 124 -0.89 -2.33 -7.33
CA GLN A 124 -1.41 -3.55 -7.95
C GLN A 124 -0.63 -3.94 -9.21
N ARG A 125 -0.13 -2.93 -9.92
CA ARG A 125 0.75 -3.09 -11.08
C ARG A 125 1.65 -1.86 -11.19
N CYS A 126 2.94 -2.06 -10.99
CA CYS A 126 3.96 -1.06 -11.23
C CYS A 126 4.40 -1.09 -12.71
N GLN A 127 4.31 0.05 -13.39
CA GLN A 127 4.85 0.27 -14.73
C GLN A 127 6.11 1.13 -14.66
N LEU A 128 6.75 1.34 -15.82
CA LEU A 128 8.00 2.08 -15.91
C LEU A 128 7.86 3.53 -15.43
N GLU A 129 6.79 4.22 -15.85
CA GLU A 129 6.53 5.59 -15.41
C GLU A 129 6.30 5.68 -13.90
N ASP A 130 5.63 4.67 -13.33
CA ASP A 130 5.35 4.61 -11.89
C ASP A 130 6.66 4.45 -11.10
N ALA A 131 7.59 3.61 -11.58
CA ALA A 131 8.90 3.45 -10.98
C ALA A 131 9.68 4.78 -10.98
N PHE A 132 9.78 5.48 -12.11
CA PHE A 132 10.43 6.79 -12.20
C PHE A 132 9.79 7.85 -11.29
N PHE A 133 8.46 7.83 -11.21
CA PHE A 133 7.73 8.74 -10.34
C PHE A 133 8.02 8.49 -8.86
N ILE A 134 7.97 7.23 -8.41
CA ILE A 134 8.31 6.84 -7.04
C ILE A 134 9.77 7.18 -6.74
N SER A 135 10.70 6.91 -7.66
CA SER A 135 12.10 7.31 -7.54
C SER A 135 12.24 8.82 -7.30
N SER A 136 11.50 9.62 -8.06
CA SER A 136 11.50 11.09 -7.90
C SER A 136 10.96 11.52 -6.53
N LEU A 137 9.94 10.83 -6.01
CA LEU A 137 9.38 11.10 -4.67
C LEU A 137 10.34 10.73 -3.53
N LEU A 138 11.19 9.72 -3.74
CA LEU A 138 12.19 9.29 -2.77
C LEU A 138 13.44 10.15 -2.83
N GLU A 139 13.98 10.39 -4.02
CA GLU A 139 15.24 11.10 -4.21
C GLU A 139 15.15 12.61 -3.96
N ALA A 140 14.07 13.26 -4.41
CA ALA A 140 13.99 14.71 -4.37
C ALA A 140 13.81 15.23 -2.93
N PRO A 141 14.50 16.31 -2.53
CA PRO A 141 14.21 17.02 -1.28
C PRO A 141 12.75 17.49 -1.21
N LEU A 142 12.17 17.52 0.00
CA LEU A 142 10.78 17.94 0.20
C LEU A 142 10.50 19.34 -0.37
N ASP A 143 11.44 20.28 -0.26
CA ASP A 143 11.30 21.64 -0.82
C ASP A 143 11.15 21.63 -2.34
N GLN A 144 11.88 20.75 -3.04
CA GLN A 144 11.73 20.61 -4.48
C GLN A 144 10.39 19.97 -4.84
N LEU A 145 9.89 19.04 -4.04
CA LEU A 145 8.56 18.47 -4.23
C LEU A 145 7.47 19.55 -4.04
N ARG A 146 7.57 20.39 -3.00
CA ARG A 146 6.68 21.54 -2.81
C ARG A 146 6.71 22.48 -4.01
N ALA A 147 7.90 22.84 -4.49
CA ALA A 147 8.07 23.71 -5.65
C ALA A 147 7.46 23.12 -6.95
N ARG A 148 7.44 21.79 -7.08
CA ARG A 148 6.77 21.05 -8.16
C ARG A 148 5.25 20.93 -7.98
N GLY A 149 4.70 21.49 -6.90
CA GLY A 149 3.26 21.49 -6.62
C GLY A 149 2.76 20.26 -5.87
N PHE A 150 3.65 19.40 -5.34
CA PHE A 150 3.21 18.30 -4.49
C PHE A 150 2.68 18.85 -3.16
N PRO A 151 1.53 18.35 -2.68
CA PRO A 151 0.92 18.82 -1.45
C PRO A 151 1.58 18.19 -0.21
N VAL A 152 2.90 18.37 -0.09
CA VAL A 152 3.74 17.76 0.95
C VAL A 152 3.21 18.07 2.34
N ASP A 153 3.01 19.35 2.66
CA ASP A 153 2.64 19.76 4.02
C ASP A 153 1.24 19.28 4.40
N ARG A 154 0.33 19.21 3.44
CA ARG A 154 -1.03 18.69 3.66
C ARG A 154 -1.03 17.19 3.95
N ILE A 155 -0.10 16.44 3.38
CA ILE A 155 -0.02 14.98 3.53
C ILE A 155 0.78 14.60 4.77
N LEU A 156 1.92 15.26 5.00
CA LEU A 156 2.79 14.95 6.14
C LEU A 156 2.24 15.52 7.45
N ASN A 157 1.58 16.67 7.42
CA ASN A 157 0.96 17.29 8.60
C ASN A 157 -0.55 17.10 8.64
N ALA A 158 -1.09 16.10 7.94
CA ALA A 158 -2.51 15.80 8.02
C ALA A 158 -2.87 15.56 9.50
N PRO A 159 -3.82 16.31 10.08
CA PRO A 159 -4.27 16.03 11.43
C PRO A 159 -4.78 14.58 11.45
N PRO A 160 -4.54 13.84 12.55
CA PRO A 160 -5.12 12.52 12.70
C PRO A 160 -6.62 12.64 12.42
N ALA A 161 -7.16 11.70 11.62
CA ALA A 161 -8.58 11.69 11.31
C ALA A 161 -9.34 11.87 12.63
N PRO A 162 -10.30 12.80 12.71
CA PRO A 162 -11.07 12.97 13.93
C PRO A 162 -11.60 11.61 14.32
N ALA A 163 -11.37 11.21 15.57
CA ALA A 163 -11.97 10.00 16.10
C ALA A 163 -13.46 10.10 15.76
N ILE A 164 -13.96 9.12 14.99
CA ILE A 164 -15.39 9.00 14.78
C ILE A 164 -15.91 8.62 16.16
N GLU A 165 -16.23 9.62 16.98
CA GLU A 165 -17.09 9.41 18.12
C GLU A 165 -18.35 8.75 17.53
N PRO A 166 -18.76 7.57 18.03
CA PRO A 166 -20.00 6.97 17.57
C PRO A 166 -21.09 7.99 17.85
N THR A 167 -21.54 8.70 16.80
CA THR A 167 -22.75 9.50 16.84
C THR A 167 -23.81 8.57 17.44
N PRO A 168 -24.47 8.95 18.55
CA PRO A 168 -25.61 8.20 19.04
C PRO A 168 -26.56 8.07 17.85
N GLN A 169 -26.77 6.84 17.39
CA GLN A 169 -27.84 6.58 16.44
C GLN A 169 -29.11 7.00 17.16
N GLU A 170 -29.76 8.07 16.70
CA GLU A 170 -31.16 8.28 17.01
C GLU A 170 -31.89 7.06 16.45
N THR A 171 -32.14 6.09 17.33
CA THR A 171 -33.12 5.04 17.09
C THR A 171 -34.44 5.77 16.88
N VAL A 172 -34.83 5.97 15.62
CA VAL A 172 -36.20 6.38 15.30
C VAL A 172 -37.06 5.18 15.69
N GLU A 173 -37.59 5.19 16.92
CA GLU A 173 -38.65 4.28 17.35
C GLU A 173 -39.88 4.61 16.52
N LEU A 174 -40.02 3.93 15.37
CA LEU A 174 -41.27 3.87 14.64
C LEU A 174 -42.28 3.15 15.53
N THR A 175 -43.27 3.90 16.04
CA THR A 175 -44.35 3.35 16.85
C THR A 175 -45.09 2.26 16.08
N GLU A 176 -45.46 1.16 16.76
CA GLU A 176 -46.11 -0.03 16.18
C GLU A 176 -47.34 0.30 15.32
N GLU A 177 -48.02 1.41 15.63
CA GLU A 177 -49.19 1.91 14.92
C GLU A 177 -48.89 2.30 13.46
N GLU A 178 -47.73 2.92 13.19
CA GLU A 178 -47.33 3.34 11.84
C GLU A 178 -46.95 2.13 10.97
N THR A 179 -46.39 1.09 11.59
CA THR A 179 -46.03 -0.15 10.90
C THR A 179 -47.27 -0.97 10.53
N MET A 180 -48.27 -1.01 11.42
CA MET A 180 -49.55 -1.67 11.20
C MET A 180 -50.39 -0.97 10.13
N LEU A 181 -50.42 0.37 10.11
CA LEU A 181 -51.11 1.13 9.07
C LEU A 181 -50.47 0.94 7.69
N GLY A 182 -49.13 0.91 7.61
CA GLY A 182 -48.42 0.62 6.37
C GLY A 182 -48.77 -0.75 5.80
N ALA A 183 -48.80 -1.79 6.64
CA ALA A 183 -49.17 -3.15 6.23
C ALA A 183 -50.65 -3.28 5.80
N LEU A 184 -51.56 -2.55 6.45
CA LEU A 184 -52.98 -2.52 6.10
C LEU A 184 -53.26 -1.77 4.80
N ALA A 185 -52.50 -0.69 4.52
CA ALA A 185 -52.58 0.05 3.27
C ALA A 185 -52.12 -0.79 2.07
N GLU A 186 -51.11 -1.66 2.24
CA GLU A 186 -50.69 -2.61 1.20
C GLU A 186 -51.74 -3.70 0.93
N LEU A 187 -52.46 -4.15 1.97
CA LEU A 187 -53.51 -5.17 1.82
C LEU A 187 -54.81 -4.63 1.21
N TYR A 188 -55.09 -3.34 1.37
CA TYR A 188 -56.33 -2.69 0.92
C TYR A 188 -56.06 -1.34 0.23
N PRO A 189 -55.46 -1.35 -0.97
CA PRO A 189 -55.01 -0.12 -1.66
C PRO A 189 -56.15 0.82 -2.09
N ASP A 190 -57.38 0.32 -2.16
CA ASP A 190 -58.58 1.09 -2.56
C ASP A 190 -59.35 1.69 -1.37
N LYS A 191 -58.82 1.60 -0.15
CA LYS A 191 -59.45 2.13 1.07
C LYS A 191 -58.74 3.39 1.55
N ASP A 192 -59.51 4.39 1.94
CA ASP A 192 -59.00 5.64 2.47
C ASP A 192 -58.52 5.48 3.92
N GLU A 193 -57.57 6.32 4.34
CA GLU A 193 -56.95 6.25 5.67
C GLU A 193 -57.95 6.31 6.83
N GLY A 194 -59.10 6.98 6.63
CA GLY A 194 -60.17 7.06 7.63
C GLY A 194 -60.81 5.69 7.94
N PHE A 195 -60.85 4.79 6.96
CA PHE A 195 -61.34 3.42 7.14
C PHE A 195 -60.30 2.52 7.84
N LEU A 196 -59.01 2.77 7.61
CA LEU A 196 -57.91 1.97 8.16
C LEU A 196 -57.64 2.26 9.64
N ARG A 197 -57.91 3.49 10.10
CA ARG A 197 -57.73 3.90 11.51
C ARG A 197 -58.89 3.53 12.45
N ALA A 198 -60.00 3.01 11.93
CA ALA A 198 -61.20 2.71 12.70
C ALA A 198 -61.31 1.25 13.18
N LYS A 199 -60.26 0.43 13.00
CA LYS A 199 -60.17 -0.98 13.39
C LYS A 199 -59.02 -1.21 14.35
#